data_AF-A0A7S8IIJ2-F1
#
_entry.id   AF-A0A7S8IIJ2-F1
#
_cell.length_a   1.000
_cell.length_b   1.000
_cell.length_c   1.000
_cell.angle_alpha   90.00
_cell.angle_beta   90.00
_cell.angle_gamma   90.00
#
_symmetry.space_group_name_H-M   'P 1'
#
loop_
_entity.id
_entity.type
_entity.pdbx_description
1 polymer ?
#
loop_
_entity_poly.entity_id
_entity_poly.type
_entity_poly.pdbx_seq_one_letter_code
_entity_poly.pdbx_strand_id
1 'polypeptide(L)'
;MSLARHVFHRAVRFMPLLVFHYPKVLAAALNWRNLTYKKTVLAEVSGTATYNSGRFAIFVMWQKHQTPWYVWNALNALNEAQANVVLVVNHELSQDRMNSLLPHVSTILFRNNAGMDIGGYKDATAFITRTAKPEKVAYLNDSVYYFKRGLSRVITRLFESPADVVGAFENWEIRYHLQSFCVSFSGRMFASEPFQKFWKKYLPVNSRVWAINRGEAILTKKILQTTNEIDIVFRLSDLSSTLETFNDKEAKSWPSFLPATIRPQTQEVRFLPATEIANLVSHRAATRSPIHTAGLLFTKYMENPLMKRDLVYRMQFDAREVERLLDKAGIDEGREHIFTEIRKKGMGSQLDFLDKIKFSAGIK
;
A
#
# COMPACT_ATOMS: atom_id res chain seq x y z
N MET A 1 -10.20 21.76 33.95
CA MET A 1 -8.90 21.45 33.32
C MET A 1 -8.95 20.51 32.10
N SER A 2 -10.04 19.77 31.81
CA SER A 2 -10.06 18.83 30.66
C SER A 2 -10.37 19.48 29.29
N LEU A 3 -11.20 20.54 29.24
CA LEU A 3 -11.58 21.22 28.00
C LEU A 3 -10.41 22.01 27.38
N ALA A 4 -9.64 22.75 28.19
CA ALA A 4 -8.46 23.48 27.73
C ALA A 4 -7.36 22.55 27.20
N ARG A 5 -7.12 21.39 27.84
CA ARG A 5 -6.22 20.35 27.32
C ARG A 5 -6.72 19.74 26.02
N HIS A 6 -8.03 19.51 25.87
CA HIS A 6 -8.61 19.00 24.63
C HIS A 6 -8.53 20.00 23.47
N VAL A 7 -8.83 21.28 23.73
CA VAL A 7 -8.71 22.37 22.75
C VAL A 7 -7.25 22.58 22.36
N PHE A 8 -6.33 22.55 23.33
CA PHE A 8 -4.90 22.64 23.09
C PHE A 8 -4.37 21.46 22.27
N HIS A 9 -4.74 20.21 22.61
CA HIS A 9 -4.36 19.04 21.81
C HIS A 9 -4.95 19.05 20.39
N ARG A 10 -6.17 19.57 20.19
CA ARG A 10 -6.76 19.78 18.86
C ARG A 10 -6.01 20.87 18.08
N ALA A 11 -5.71 22.01 18.70
CA ALA A 11 -4.99 23.11 18.08
C ALA A 11 -3.57 22.69 17.65
N VAL A 12 -2.85 21.94 18.50
CA VAL A 12 -1.52 21.39 18.21
C VAL A 12 -1.56 20.36 17.08
N ARG A 13 -2.66 19.59 16.92
CA ARG A 13 -2.86 18.69 15.76
C ARG A 13 -3.25 19.42 14.47
N PHE A 14 -3.92 20.55 14.57
CA PHE A 14 -4.46 21.29 13.42
C PHE A 14 -3.43 22.25 12.80
N MET A 15 -2.56 22.84 13.62
CA MET A 15 -1.53 23.78 13.16
C MET A 15 -0.57 23.19 12.11
N PRO A 16 -0.05 21.96 12.25
CA PRO A 16 0.78 21.34 11.21
C PRO A 16 0.04 21.16 9.87
N LEU A 17 -1.26 20.87 9.92
CA LEU A 17 -2.08 20.76 8.70
C LEU A 17 -2.23 22.12 8.02
N LEU A 18 -2.49 23.19 8.77
CA LEU A 18 -2.56 24.57 8.28
C LEU A 18 -1.26 25.03 7.62
N VAL A 19 -0.10 24.64 8.14
CA VAL A 19 1.19 25.12 7.64
C VAL A 19 1.75 24.24 6.51
N PHE A 20 1.56 22.91 6.56
CA PHE A 20 2.26 22.00 5.64
C PHE A 20 1.37 21.21 4.70
N HIS A 21 0.07 21.07 5.01
CA HIS A 21 -0.88 20.33 4.19
C HIS A 21 -1.74 21.25 3.33
N TYR A 22 -2.50 22.16 3.94
CA TYR A 22 -3.44 23.01 3.21
C TYR A 22 -2.77 23.94 2.18
N PRO A 23 -1.54 24.46 2.38
CA PRO A 23 -0.86 25.23 1.34
C PRO A 23 -0.54 24.38 0.11
N LYS A 24 -0.20 23.09 0.27
CA LYS A 24 -0.02 22.17 -0.85
C LYS A 24 -1.33 21.92 -1.59
N VAL A 25 -2.43 21.79 -0.85
CA VAL A 25 -3.77 21.62 -1.43
C VAL A 25 -4.17 22.87 -2.22
N LEU A 26 -3.99 24.07 -1.65
CA LEU A 26 -4.28 25.33 -2.30
C LEU A 26 -3.43 25.52 -3.56
N ALA A 27 -2.12 25.29 -3.47
CA ALA A 27 -1.22 25.37 -4.62
C ALA A 27 -1.63 24.41 -5.74
N ALA A 28 -2.00 23.16 -5.41
CA ALA A 28 -2.51 22.22 -6.39
C ALA A 28 -3.85 22.66 -6.98
N ALA A 29 -4.76 23.21 -6.16
CA ALA A 29 -6.06 23.69 -6.60
C ALA A 29 -5.95 24.92 -7.51
N LEU A 30 -5.03 25.84 -7.25
CA LEU A 30 -4.74 26.98 -8.12
C LEU A 30 -4.08 26.52 -9.43
N ASN A 31 -3.21 25.51 -9.35
CA ASN A 31 -2.48 24.97 -10.49
C ASN A 31 -3.17 23.76 -11.17
N TRP A 32 -4.47 23.56 -10.95
CA TRP A 32 -5.18 22.33 -11.35
C TRP A 32 -5.12 22.05 -12.86
N ARG A 33 -5.05 23.10 -13.70
CA ARG A 33 -4.92 22.98 -15.16
C ARG A 33 -3.64 22.28 -15.60
N ASN A 34 -2.56 22.41 -14.80
CA ASN A 34 -1.29 21.74 -15.02
C ASN A 34 -1.22 20.35 -14.37
N LEU A 35 -2.28 19.90 -13.69
CA LEU A 35 -2.42 18.57 -13.08
C LEU A 35 -3.37 17.66 -13.88
N THR A 36 -3.49 17.95 -15.16
CA THR A 36 -4.22 17.15 -16.16
C THR A 36 -3.28 16.14 -16.80
N TYR A 37 -3.83 15.02 -17.30
CA TYR A 37 -3.06 13.96 -17.97
C TYR A 37 -2.05 14.50 -19.00
N LYS A 38 -2.49 15.40 -19.87
CA LYS A 38 -1.66 16.02 -20.93
C LYS A 38 -0.46 16.83 -20.41
N LYS A 39 -0.48 17.22 -19.13
CA LYS A 39 0.55 18.02 -18.48
C LYS A 39 1.39 17.20 -17.51
N THR A 40 0.85 16.14 -16.94
CA THR A 40 1.54 15.27 -15.99
C THR A 40 2.28 14.12 -16.68
N VAL A 41 1.73 13.56 -17.75
CA VAL A 41 2.38 12.53 -18.58
C VAL A 41 3.33 13.20 -19.56
N LEU A 42 4.60 12.84 -19.47
CA LEU A 42 5.70 13.38 -20.26
C LEU A 42 5.98 12.54 -21.50
N ALA A 43 5.85 11.21 -21.38
CA ALA A 43 6.00 10.28 -22.49
C ALA A 43 5.24 8.97 -22.24
N GLU A 44 4.78 8.34 -23.33
CA GLU A 44 4.21 6.99 -23.36
C GLU A 44 5.16 6.14 -24.22
N VAL A 45 5.80 5.12 -23.63
CA VAL A 45 6.73 4.24 -24.35
C VAL A 45 6.16 2.83 -24.35
N SER A 46 6.01 2.23 -25.54
CA SER A 46 5.47 0.88 -25.67
C SER A 46 6.53 -0.15 -25.27
N GLY A 47 6.16 -1.09 -24.41
CA GLY A 47 6.95 -2.28 -24.11
C GLY A 47 6.51 -3.46 -24.98
N THR A 48 7.12 -4.63 -24.75
CA THR A 48 6.89 -5.83 -25.59
C THR A 48 6.07 -6.92 -24.89
N ALA A 49 5.82 -6.82 -23.58
CA ALA A 49 4.96 -7.78 -22.87
C ALA A 49 3.48 -7.36 -22.99
N THR A 50 2.82 -7.86 -24.03
CA THR A 50 1.40 -7.62 -24.31
C THR A 50 0.63 -8.94 -24.31
N TYR A 51 -0.59 -8.91 -23.78
CA TYR A 51 -1.44 -10.08 -23.60
C TYR A 51 -2.88 -9.80 -24.00
N ASN A 52 -3.56 -10.77 -24.63
CA ASN A 52 -4.98 -10.66 -25.02
C ASN A 52 -5.95 -11.04 -23.89
N SER A 53 -5.49 -11.08 -22.64
CA SER A 53 -6.23 -11.56 -21.47
C SER A 53 -7.30 -10.58 -20.94
N GLY A 54 -7.33 -9.34 -21.43
CA GLY A 54 -8.13 -8.26 -20.84
C GLY A 54 -7.69 -7.84 -19.43
N ARG A 55 -6.63 -8.45 -18.87
CA ARG A 55 -6.06 -8.13 -17.55
C ARG A 55 -5.06 -6.99 -17.70
N PHE A 56 -5.19 -5.98 -16.85
CA PHE A 56 -4.26 -4.86 -16.77
C PHE A 56 -3.74 -4.68 -15.35
N ALA A 57 -2.49 -4.24 -15.23
CA ALA A 57 -1.89 -3.87 -13.96
C ALA A 57 -1.26 -2.49 -14.07
N ILE A 58 -1.66 -1.57 -13.21
CA ILE A 58 -0.97 -0.30 -13.01
C ILE A 58 0.06 -0.53 -11.91
N PHE A 59 1.34 -0.36 -12.23
CA PHE A 59 2.41 -0.44 -11.24
C PHE A 59 3.11 0.91 -11.10
N VAL A 60 2.98 1.60 -9.97
CA VAL A 60 3.66 2.87 -9.73
C VAL A 60 5.03 2.65 -9.08
N MET A 61 6.08 3.17 -9.71
CA MET A 61 7.47 3.01 -9.29
C MET A 61 8.17 4.35 -9.02
N TRP A 62 8.80 4.44 -7.85
CA TRP A 62 9.67 5.53 -7.42
C TRP A 62 11.02 4.98 -6.91
N GLN A 63 11.83 4.49 -7.85
CA GLN A 63 13.14 3.87 -7.58
C GLN A 63 14.25 4.51 -8.42
N LYS A 64 14.74 5.67 -7.96
CA LYS A 64 15.66 6.52 -8.73
C LYS A 64 16.96 5.85 -9.16
N HIS A 65 17.50 4.95 -8.33
CA HIS A 65 18.87 4.44 -8.52
C HIS A 65 18.90 3.13 -9.32
N GLN A 66 18.05 2.17 -8.95
CA GLN A 66 18.02 0.84 -9.56
C GLN A 66 16.61 0.28 -9.52
N THR A 67 16.31 -0.74 -10.33
CA THR A 67 15.08 -1.51 -10.19
C THR A 67 15.35 -2.63 -9.18
N PRO A 68 14.80 -2.56 -7.96
CA PRO A 68 15.14 -3.51 -6.89
C PRO A 68 14.44 -4.87 -7.10
N TRP A 69 14.95 -5.91 -6.44
CA TRP A 69 14.47 -7.29 -6.55
C TRP A 69 12.96 -7.44 -6.37
N TYR A 70 12.35 -6.69 -5.45
CA TYR A 70 10.90 -6.78 -5.18
C TYR A 70 10.05 -6.17 -6.30
N VAL A 71 10.57 -5.20 -7.06
CA VAL A 71 9.86 -4.71 -8.25
C VAL A 71 9.90 -5.78 -9.33
N TRP A 72 11.05 -6.44 -9.53
CA TRP A 72 11.14 -7.56 -10.46
C TRP A 72 10.22 -8.73 -10.08
N ASN A 73 10.13 -9.08 -8.80
CA ASN A 73 9.19 -10.10 -8.34
C ASN A 73 7.75 -9.75 -8.70
N ALA A 74 7.35 -8.49 -8.46
CA ALA A 74 5.99 -8.03 -8.81
C ALA A 74 5.75 -8.07 -10.33
N LEU A 75 6.68 -7.55 -11.14
CA LEU A 75 6.57 -7.58 -12.60
C LEU A 75 6.50 -9.01 -13.13
N ASN A 76 7.33 -9.93 -12.63
CA ASN A 76 7.33 -11.33 -13.05
C ASN A 76 5.99 -12.00 -12.70
N ALA A 77 5.49 -11.85 -11.48
CA ALA A 77 4.21 -12.42 -11.07
C ALA A 77 3.02 -11.84 -11.86
N LEU A 78 3.07 -10.55 -12.24
CA LEU A 78 2.07 -9.94 -13.11
C LEU A 78 2.11 -10.50 -14.54
N ASN A 79 3.30 -10.74 -15.09
CA ASN A 79 3.47 -11.36 -16.41
C ASN A 79 3.05 -12.84 -16.41
N GLU A 80 3.35 -13.59 -15.34
CA GLU A 80 2.84 -14.96 -15.12
C GLU A 80 1.31 -15.02 -15.14
N ALA A 81 0.65 -14.00 -14.55
CA ALA A 81 -0.80 -13.84 -14.61
C ALA A 81 -1.31 -13.25 -15.93
N GLN A 82 -0.43 -13.07 -16.93
CA GLN A 82 -0.71 -12.49 -18.25
C GLN A 82 -1.35 -11.10 -18.17
N ALA A 83 -0.92 -10.25 -17.24
CA ALA A 83 -1.41 -8.89 -17.11
C ALA A 83 -0.62 -7.92 -18.00
N ASN A 84 -1.33 -7.06 -18.73
CA ASN A 84 -0.73 -5.93 -19.43
C ASN A 84 -0.28 -4.88 -18.41
N VAL A 85 1.02 -4.85 -18.11
CA VAL A 85 1.57 -3.94 -17.09
C VAL A 85 1.79 -2.55 -17.68
N VAL A 86 1.03 -1.58 -17.16
CA VAL A 86 1.27 -0.14 -17.31
C VAL A 86 2.16 0.32 -16.16
N LEU A 87 3.46 0.39 -16.42
CA LEU A 87 4.47 0.84 -15.46
C LEU A 87 4.51 2.37 -15.43
N VAL A 88 4.17 2.96 -14.29
CA VAL A 88 4.20 4.41 -14.08
C VAL A 88 5.50 4.80 -13.41
N VAL A 89 6.29 5.64 -14.08
CA VAL A 89 7.63 6.04 -13.64
C VAL A 89 7.67 7.55 -13.45
N ASN A 90 7.86 8.00 -12.21
CA ASN A 90 7.83 9.43 -11.88
C ASN A 90 9.22 10.11 -11.94
N HIS A 91 10.25 9.37 -12.35
CA HIS A 91 11.66 9.77 -12.37
C HIS A 91 12.32 9.40 -13.69
N GLU A 92 13.51 9.94 -13.94
CA GLU A 92 14.31 9.59 -15.11
C GLU A 92 14.84 8.16 -15.02
N LEU A 93 14.89 7.47 -16.15
CA LEU A 93 15.53 6.17 -16.31
C LEU A 93 16.71 6.31 -17.26
N SER A 94 17.82 5.62 -16.96
CA SER A 94 18.86 5.41 -17.96
C SER A 94 18.34 4.53 -19.09
N GLN A 95 18.97 4.63 -20.27
CA GLN A 95 18.60 3.82 -21.43
C GLN A 95 18.67 2.32 -21.12
N ASP A 96 19.70 1.86 -20.39
CA ASP A 96 19.84 0.45 -20.00
C ASP A 96 18.73 -0.03 -19.05
N ARG A 97 18.35 0.82 -18.08
CA ARG A 97 17.22 0.52 -17.20
C ARG A 97 15.90 0.48 -17.94
N MET A 98 15.71 1.36 -18.92
CA MET A 98 14.53 1.32 -19.78
C MET A 98 14.53 0.03 -20.62
N ASN A 99 15.63 -0.29 -21.30
CA ASN A 99 15.76 -1.49 -22.14
C ASN A 99 15.52 -2.79 -21.36
N SER A 100 15.92 -2.85 -20.08
CA SER A 100 15.63 -4.01 -19.22
C SER A 100 14.18 -4.07 -18.74
N LEU A 101 13.45 -2.95 -18.68
CA LEU A 101 12.04 -2.92 -18.26
C LEU A 101 11.05 -3.19 -19.39
N LEU A 102 11.35 -2.74 -20.62
CA LEU A 102 10.47 -2.88 -21.78
C LEU A 102 9.98 -4.33 -22.04
N PRO A 103 10.81 -5.39 -21.84
CA PRO A 103 10.38 -6.78 -21.98
C PRO A 103 9.37 -7.29 -20.95
N HIS A 104 9.13 -6.54 -19.86
CA HIS A 104 8.28 -6.97 -18.74
C HIS A 104 7.01 -6.13 -18.60
N VAL A 105 6.77 -5.19 -19.52
CA VAL A 105 5.66 -4.25 -19.45
C VAL A 105 5.01 -4.09 -20.81
N SER A 106 3.73 -3.73 -20.82
CA SER A 106 3.04 -3.34 -22.06
C SER A 106 3.32 -1.88 -22.39
N THR A 107 3.44 -1.03 -21.37
CA THR A 107 3.66 0.41 -21.54
C THR A 107 4.37 1.00 -20.33
N ILE A 108 5.32 1.91 -20.58
CA ILE A 108 5.89 2.79 -19.57
C ILE A 108 5.27 4.18 -19.73
N LEU A 109 4.65 4.69 -18.66
CA LEU A 109 4.15 6.05 -18.56
C LEU A 109 5.14 6.89 -17.75
N PHE A 110 5.93 7.71 -18.42
CA PHE A 110 6.79 8.69 -17.78
C PHE A 110 5.96 9.89 -17.33
N ARG A 111 6.07 10.26 -16.06
CA ARG A 111 5.30 11.33 -15.46
C ARG A 111 6.15 12.24 -14.58
N ASN A 112 5.65 13.45 -14.36
CA ASN A 112 6.11 14.25 -13.23
C ASN A 112 5.67 13.60 -11.89
N ASN A 113 6.36 13.95 -10.81
CA ASN A 113 6.09 13.36 -9.49
C ASN A 113 4.94 14.07 -8.73
N ALA A 114 3.80 14.25 -9.38
CA ALA A 114 2.61 14.87 -8.79
C ALA A 114 1.61 13.83 -8.27
N GLY A 115 1.12 14.05 -7.04
CA GLY A 115 0.04 13.29 -6.41
C GLY A 115 0.42 11.99 -5.74
N MET A 116 1.72 11.72 -5.53
CA MET A 116 2.25 10.43 -5.08
C MET A 116 1.66 9.27 -5.92
N ASP A 117 1.45 8.10 -5.31
CA ASP A 117 0.95 6.91 -6.01
C ASP A 117 -0.43 7.12 -6.63
N ILE A 118 -1.34 7.80 -5.91
CA ILE A 118 -2.70 8.08 -6.40
C ILE A 118 -2.69 8.98 -7.64
N GLY A 119 -1.72 9.89 -7.77
CA GLY A 119 -1.52 10.66 -9.00
C GLY A 119 -1.12 9.77 -10.18
N GLY A 120 -0.21 8.81 -9.94
CA GLY A 120 0.16 7.81 -10.95
C GLY A 120 -1.00 6.93 -11.37
N TYR A 121 -1.78 6.46 -10.40
CA TYR A 121 -3.00 5.71 -10.63
C TYR A 121 -4.02 6.49 -11.44
N LYS A 122 -4.24 7.78 -11.13
CA LYS A 122 -5.15 8.63 -11.90
C LYS A 122 -4.78 8.66 -13.38
N ASP A 123 -3.53 8.94 -13.69
CA ASP A 123 -3.09 9.10 -15.06
C ASP A 123 -3.08 7.77 -15.80
N ALA A 124 -2.62 6.69 -15.18
CA ALA A 124 -2.68 5.35 -15.78
C ALA A 124 -4.12 4.83 -15.96
N THR A 125 -5.05 5.19 -15.06
CA THR A 125 -6.49 4.93 -15.25
C THR A 125 -6.99 5.64 -16.50
N ALA A 126 -6.65 6.91 -16.67
CA ALA A 126 -7.05 7.68 -17.85
C ALA A 126 -6.45 7.12 -19.15
N PHE A 127 -5.21 6.62 -19.10
CA PHE A 127 -4.58 5.90 -20.20
C PHE A 127 -5.38 4.65 -20.57
N ILE A 128 -5.61 3.73 -19.63
CA ILE A 128 -6.32 2.47 -19.89
C ILE A 128 -7.75 2.73 -20.38
N THR A 129 -8.49 3.67 -19.77
CA THR A 129 -9.84 4.05 -20.23
C THR A 129 -9.87 4.51 -21.69
N ARG A 130 -8.78 5.13 -22.18
CA ARG A 130 -8.68 5.62 -23.57
C ARG A 130 -8.25 4.53 -24.54
N THR A 131 -7.41 3.59 -24.11
CA THR A 131 -6.72 2.65 -24.99
C THR A 131 -7.30 1.23 -24.98
N ALA A 132 -8.07 0.85 -23.95
CA ALA A 132 -8.56 -0.50 -23.77
C ALA A 132 -9.93 -0.58 -23.07
N LYS A 133 -10.53 -1.76 -23.14
CA LYS A 133 -11.68 -2.17 -22.33
C LYS A 133 -11.26 -3.35 -21.44
N PRO A 134 -10.76 -3.08 -20.22
CA PRO A 134 -10.20 -4.14 -19.38
C PRO A 134 -11.29 -5.01 -18.75
N GLU A 135 -11.00 -6.29 -18.56
CA GLU A 135 -11.80 -7.23 -17.76
C GLU A 135 -11.49 -7.12 -16.26
N LYS A 136 -10.21 -6.85 -15.92
CA LYS A 136 -9.73 -6.60 -14.56
C LYS A 136 -8.58 -5.60 -14.61
N VAL A 137 -8.54 -4.70 -13.63
CA VAL A 137 -7.43 -3.74 -13.46
C VAL A 137 -6.91 -3.79 -12.03
N ALA A 138 -5.66 -4.22 -11.86
CA ALA A 138 -4.95 -4.20 -10.58
C ALA A 138 -4.11 -2.91 -10.43
N TYR A 139 -4.04 -2.39 -9.21
CA TYR A 139 -3.32 -1.19 -8.81
C TYR A 139 -2.29 -1.61 -7.77
N LEU A 140 -1.01 -1.45 -8.11
CA LEU A 140 0.13 -1.83 -7.31
C LEU A 140 1.14 -0.68 -7.25
N ASN A 141 1.90 -0.61 -6.17
CA ASN A 141 3.03 0.30 -6.07
C ASN A 141 4.20 -0.27 -5.29
N ASP A 142 5.33 0.41 -5.35
CA ASP A 142 6.56 -0.02 -4.71
C ASP A 142 6.69 0.37 -3.22
N SER A 143 5.60 0.79 -2.55
CA SER A 143 5.63 1.15 -1.13
C SER A 143 5.69 -0.06 -0.17
N VAL A 144 5.69 -1.27 -0.73
CA VAL A 144 5.88 -2.56 -0.07
C VAL A 144 7.00 -3.35 -0.74
N TYR A 145 7.64 -4.23 0.01
CA TYR A 145 8.39 -5.35 -0.55
C TYR A 145 7.42 -6.43 -1.04
N TYR A 146 7.80 -7.12 -2.11
CA TYR A 146 7.08 -8.24 -2.74
C TYR A 146 8.00 -9.46 -2.71
N PHE A 147 7.84 -10.32 -1.72
CA PHE A 147 8.56 -11.59 -1.60
C PHE A 147 8.02 -12.62 -2.59
N LYS A 148 8.86 -13.47 -3.19
CA LYS A 148 8.40 -14.49 -4.16
C LYS A 148 7.41 -15.46 -3.54
N ARG A 149 7.69 -15.91 -2.30
CA ARG A 149 6.84 -16.88 -1.60
C ARG A 149 5.45 -16.27 -1.35
N GLY A 150 4.43 -16.89 -1.95
CA GLY A 150 3.02 -16.48 -1.83
C GLY A 150 2.58 -15.41 -2.84
N LEU A 151 3.49 -14.82 -3.61
CA LEU A 151 3.15 -13.70 -4.52
C LEU A 151 2.25 -14.12 -5.67
N SER A 152 2.58 -15.19 -6.39
CA SER A 152 1.74 -15.65 -7.51
C SER A 152 0.32 -15.94 -7.03
N ARG A 153 0.12 -16.52 -5.83
CA ARG A 153 -1.21 -16.73 -5.24
C ARG A 153 -1.99 -15.43 -5.03
N VAL A 154 -1.33 -14.40 -4.49
CA VAL A 154 -1.97 -13.08 -4.29
C VAL A 154 -2.32 -12.44 -5.63
N ILE A 155 -1.39 -12.46 -6.60
CA ILE A 155 -1.63 -11.88 -7.93
C ILE A 155 -2.74 -12.61 -8.68
N THR A 156 -2.73 -13.94 -8.66
CA THR A 156 -3.82 -14.77 -9.22
C THR A 156 -5.16 -14.37 -8.61
N ARG A 157 -5.25 -14.24 -7.28
CA ARG A 157 -6.50 -13.83 -6.61
C ARG A 157 -6.97 -12.43 -7.02
N LEU A 158 -6.07 -11.49 -7.30
CA LEU A 158 -6.46 -10.16 -7.81
C LEU A 158 -7.16 -10.24 -9.17
N PHE A 159 -6.77 -11.17 -10.04
CA PHE A 159 -7.30 -11.28 -11.40
C PHE A 159 -8.43 -12.31 -11.54
N GLU A 160 -8.44 -13.37 -10.75
CA GLU A 160 -9.38 -14.49 -10.89
C GLU A 160 -10.55 -14.46 -9.92
N SER A 161 -10.48 -13.67 -8.84
CA SER A 161 -11.61 -13.51 -7.92
C SER A 161 -12.82 -12.90 -8.66
N PRO A 162 -14.04 -13.46 -8.49
CA PRO A 162 -15.25 -12.97 -9.15
C PRO A 162 -15.72 -11.62 -8.55
N ALA A 163 -15.21 -11.23 -7.38
CA ALA A 163 -15.59 -10.00 -6.72
C ALA A 163 -15.29 -8.76 -7.60
N ASP A 164 -16.13 -7.74 -7.45
CA ASP A 164 -15.92 -6.47 -8.15
C ASP A 164 -14.65 -5.77 -7.72
N VAL A 165 -14.26 -5.95 -6.45
CA VAL A 165 -13.07 -5.35 -5.87
C VAL A 165 -12.33 -6.39 -5.06
N VAL A 166 -11.02 -6.46 -5.23
CA VAL A 166 -10.14 -7.33 -4.42
C VAL A 166 -9.10 -6.45 -3.75
N GLY A 167 -9.10 -6.35 -2.43
CA GLY A 167 -8.07 -5.63 -1.67
C GLY A 167 -7.11 -6.60 -0.99
N ALA A 168 -5.80 -6.34 -1.02
CA ALA A 168 -4.88 -7.12 -0.20
C ALA A 168 -5.20 -6.95 1.30
N PHE A 169 -5.44 -5.69 1.70
CA PHE A 169 -5.78 -5.30 3.06
C PHE A 169 -6.84 -4.18 3.06
N GLU A 170 -7.62 -4.15 4.12
CA GLU A 170 -8.53 -3.05 4.47
C GLU A 170 -8.10 -2.38 5.78
N ASN A 171 -8.58 -1.16 6.01
CA ASN A 171 -8.22 -0.38 7.18
C ASN A 171 -9.43 0.37 7.76
N TRP A 172 -9.56 0.28 9.09
CA TRP A 172 -10.65 0.84 9.87
C TRP A 172 -10.22 2.00 10.80
N GLU A 173 -8.92 2.34 10.86
CA GLU A 173 -8.34 3.26 11.86
C GLU A 173 -8.95 4.67 11.87
N ILE A 174 -9.20 5.26 10.69
CA ILE A 174 -9.78 6.61 10.56
C ILE A 174 -11.21 6.52 10.05
N ARG A 175 -11.37 5.78 8.95
CA ARG A 175 -12.63 5.39 8.32
C ARG A 175 -12.34 4.16 7.48
N TYR A 176 -13.36 3.37 7.21
CA TYR A 176 -13.21 2.21 6.33
C TYR A 176 -12.64 2.62 4.96
N HIS A 177 -11.54 1.99 4.55
CA HIS A 177 -10.97 2.12 3.22
C HIS A 177 -10.09 0.91 2.85
N LEU A 178 -9.98 0.65 1.54
CA LEU A 178 -9.01 -0.27 0.98
C LEU A 178 -7.66 0.43 0.84
N GLN A 179 -6.57 -0.30 1.10
CA GLN A 179 -5.22 0.24 0.95
C GLN A 179 -4.78 0.16 -0.52
N SER A 180 -4.27 1.27 -1.06
CA SER A 180 -4.05 1.40 -2.51
C SER A 180 -2.76 0.77 -3.05
N PHE A 181 -1.96 0.12 -2.21
CA PHE A 181 -0.69 -0.49 -2.66
C PHE A 181 -0.89 -1.84 -3.35
N CYS A 182 -2.05 -2.48 -3.21
CA CYS A 182 -2.39 -3.74 -3.86
C CYS A 182 -3.92 -3.94 -3.81
N VAL A 183 -4.61 -3.52 -4.87
CA VAL A 183 -6.07 -3.62 -5.02
C VAL A 183 -6.44 -3.85 -6.48
N SER A 184 -7.49 -4.60 -6.79
CA SER A 184 -8.01 -4.76 -8.15
C SER A 184 -9.48 -4.45 -8.28
N PHE A 185 -9.90 -4.11 -9.49
CA PHE A 185 -11.27 -3.78 -9.86
C PHE A 185 -11.71 -4.60 -11.07
N SER A 186 -12.94 -5.11 -11.06
CA SER A 186 -13.59 -5.68 -12.24
C SER A 186 -13.72 -4.64 -13.35
N GLY A 187 -13.78 -5.07 -14.60
CA GLY A 187 -14.01 -4.21 -15.76
C GLY A 187 -15.30 -3.40 -15.62
N ARG A 188 -16.34 -4.01 -15.04
CA ARG A 188 -17.59 -3.35 -14.67
C ARG A 188 -17.38 -2.20 -13.68
N MET A 189 -16.67 -2.46 -12.58
CA MET A 189 -16.36 -1.44 -11.57
C MET A 189 -15.48 -0.33 -12.16
N PHE A 190 -14.46 -0.72 -12.93
CA PHE A 190 -13.56 0.20 -13.61
C PHE A 190 -14.30 1.12 -14.58
N ALA A 191 -15.24 0.59 -15.36
CA ALA A 191 -16.05 1.37 -16.30
C ALA A 191 -17.19 2.17 -15.63
N SER A 192 -17.47 1.93 -14.35
CA SER A 192 -18.62 2.54 -13.67
C SER A 192 -18.50 4.06 -13.57
N GLU A 193 -19.65 4.73 -13.63
CA GLU A 193 -19.70 6.20 -13.59
C GLU A 193 -19.12 6.78 -12.28
N PRO A 194 -19.41 6.23 -11.07
CA PRO A 194 -18.82 6.74 -9.83
C PRO A 194 -17.30 6.63 -9.79
N PHE A 195 -16.74 5.51 -10.28
CA PHE A 195 -15.30 5.27 -10.36
C PHE A 195 -14.62 6.25 -11.33
N GLN A 196 -15.16 6.38 -12.55
CA GLN A 196 -14.61 7.30 -13.54
C GLN A 196 -14.73 8.77 -13.12
N LYS A 197 -15.86 9.16 -12.49
CA LYS A 197 -16.03 10.51 -11.92
C LYS A 197 -15.02 10.80 -10.81
N PHE A 198 -14.68 9.82 -9.97
CA PHE A 198 -13.66 9.97 -8.94
C PHE A 198 -12.30 10.31 -9.57
N TRP A 199 -11.80 9.48 -10.50
CA TRP A 199 -10.49 9.69 -11.09
C TRP A 199 -10.40 10.98 -11.90
N LYS A 200 -11.44 11.32 -12.66
CA LYS A 200 -11.52 12.60 -13.41
C LYS A 200 -11.42 13.82 -12.48
N LYS A 201 -12.01 13.76 -11.28
CA LYS A 201 -12.05 14.86 -10.32
C LYS A 201 -10.91 14.85 -9.29
N TYR A 202 -10.14 13.77 -9.19
CA TYR A 202 -9.08 13.68 -8.20
C TYR A 202 -8.00 14.74 -8.44
N LEU A 203 -7.71 15.52 -7.38
CA LEU A 203 -6.66 16.53 -7.36
C LEU A 203 -5.34 15.88 -6.87
N PRO A 204 -4.29 15.76 -7.71
CA PRO A 204 -3.02 15.18 -7.31
C PRO A 204 -2.23 16.11 -6.37
N VAL A 205 -2.25 15.82 -5.07
CA VAL A 205 -1.51 16.59 -4.04
C VAL A 205 -0.40 15.74 -3.41
N ASN A 206 0.82 16.28 -3.30
CA ASN A 206 1.96 15.62 -2.64
C ASN A 206 1.87 15.70 -1.10
N SER A 207 0.83 15.08 -0.54
CA SER A 207 0.59 14.97 0.90
C SER A 207 -0.04 13.63 1.24
N ARG A 208 0.60 12.85 2.11
CA ARG A 208 0.11 11.53 2.55
C ARG A 208 -1.31 11.58 3.11
N VAL A 209 -1.60 12.59 3.94
CA VAL A 209 -2.96 12.84 4.47
C VAL A 209 -3.98 13.01 3.35
N TRP A 210 -3.61 13.68 2.25
CA TRP A 210 -4.50 13.85 1.09
C TRP A 210 -4.72 12.54 0.35
N ALA A 211 -3.65 11.78 0.05
CA ALA A 211 -3.80 10.51 -0.65
C ALA A 211 -4.64 9.50 0.13
N ILE A 212 -4.51 9.45 1.46
CA ILE A 212 -5.35 8.55 2.27
C ILE A 212 -6.79 9.09 2.31
N ASN A 213 -7.00 10.33 2.76
CA ASN A 213 -8.36 10.82 3.02
C ASN A 213 -9.16 11.16 1.77
N ARG A 214 -8.51 11.65 0.71
CA ARG A 214 -9.15 12.07 -0.55
C ARG A 214 -8.87 11.12 -1.70
N GLY A 215 -7.84 10.28 -1.61
CA GLY A 215 -7.59 9.18 -2.53
C GLY A 215 -8.29 7.91 -2.05
N GLU A 216 -7.62 7.12 -1.23
CA GLU A 216 -8.05 5.77 -0.79
C GLU A 216 -9.47 5.76 -0.21
N ALA A 217 -9.75 6.65 0.73
CA ALA A 217 -11.01 6.58 1.46
C ALA A 217 -12.21 7.14 0.68
N ILE A 218 -12.01 8.13 -0.19
CA ILE A 218 -13.08 8.60 -1.08
C ILE A 218 -13.29 7.62 -2.23
N LEU A 219 -12.22 7.04 -2.79
CA LEU A 219 -12.31 5.98 -3.80
C LEU A 219 -13.14 4.81 -3.25
N THR A 220 -12.79 4.31 -2.06
CA THR A 220 -13.54 3.22 -1.41
C THR A 220 -15.00 3.62 -1.20
N LYS A 221 -15.27 4.83 -0.69
CA LYS A 221 -16.64 5.33 -0.54
C LYS A 221 -17.42 5.33 -1.86
N LYS A 222 -16.78 5.63 -2.99
CA LYS A 222 -17.43 5.64 -4.33
C LYS A 222 -17.69 4.24 -4.87
N ILE A 223 -16.73 3.33 -4.70
CA ILE A 223 -16.86 1.92 -5.07
C ILE A 223 -18.04 1.27 -4.33
N LEU A 224 -18.14 1.50 -3.01
CA LEU A 224 -19.19 0.94 -2.16
C LEU A 224 -20.62 1.34 -2.58
N GLN A 225 -20.79 2.35 -3.43
CA GLN A 225 -22.10 2.74 -3.95
C GLN A 225 -22.63 1.78 -5.01
N THR A 226 -21.77 0.94 -5.61
CA THR A 226 -22.10 0.14 -6.81
C THR A 226 -21.50 -1.26 -6.82
N THR A 227 -20.64 -1.57 -5.85
CA THR A 227 -20.00 -2.88 -5.72
C THR A 227 -21.01 -3.90 -5.22
N ASN A 228 -20.99 -5.11 -5.78
CA ASN A 228 -21.79 -6.22 -5.28
C ASN A 228 -21.02 -6.97 -4.19
N GLU A 229 -19.72 -7.15 -4.41
CA GLU A 229 -18.86 -7.95 -3.54
C GLU A 229 -17.47 -7.33 -3.43
N ILE A 230 -16.86 -7.46 -2.24
CA ILE A 230 -15.47 -7.11 -1.97
C ILE A 230 -14.79 -8.35 -1.39
N ASP A 231 -13.71 -8.76 -2.04
CA ASP A 231 -12.82 -9.81 -1.55
C ASP A 231 -11.60 -9.16 -0.87
N ILE A 232 -11.28 -9.61 0.35
CA ILE A 232 -10.08 -9.16 1.07
C ILE A 232 -9.16 -10.37 1.25
N VAL A 233 -7.94 -10.25 0.71
CA VAL A 233 -6.98 -11.36 0.68
C VAL A 233 -6.48 -11.72 2.08
N PHE A 234 -6.15 -10.72 2.90
CA PHE A 234 -5.63 -10.89 4.26
C PHE A 234 -6.58 -10.28 5.28
N ARG A 235 -7.67 -10.99 5.61
CA ARG A 235 -8.63 -10.60 6.65
C ARG A 235 -8.11 -10.97 8.03
N LEU A 236 -8.36 -10.11 9.02
CA LEU A 236 -8.03 -10.41 10.41
C LEU A 236 -8.86 -11.58 10.97
N SER A 237 -10.09 -11.79 10.49
CA SER A 237 -10.89 -12.96 10.87
C SER A 237 -10.28 -14.27 10.35
N ASP A 238 -9.74 -14.27 9.13
CA ASP A 238 -9.02 -15.43 8.59
C ASP A 238 -7.73 -15.68 9.35
N LEU A 239 -7.03 -14.61 9.76
CA LEU A 239 -5.86 -14.73 10.63
C LEU A 239 -6.23 -15.37 11.97
N SER A 240 -7.27 -14.88 12.66
CA SER A 240 -7.72 -15.48 13.93
C SER A 240 -8.02 -16.96 13.76
N SER A 241 -8.84 -17.29 12.76
CA SER A 241 -9.22 -18.69 12.46
C SER A 241 -8.01 -19.55 12.14
N THR A 242 -7.02 -19.02 11.41
CA THR A 242 -5.77 -19.72 11.10
C THR A 242 -4.95 -19.97 12.37
N LEU A 243 -4.79 -18.95 13.21
CA LEU A 243 -4.03 -19.05 14.46
C LEU A 243 -4.66 -20.06 15.44
N GLU A 244 -6.00 -20.13 15.49
CA GLU A 244 -6.75 -21.08 16.32
C GLU A 244 -6.45 -22.56 15.99
N THR A 245 -5.91 -22.87 14.81
CA THR A 245 -5.51 -24.23 14.43
C THR A 245 -4.18 -24.68 15.05
N PHE A 246 -3.41 -23.77 15.66
CA PHE A 246 -2.11 -24.06 16.26
C PHE A 246 -2.23 -24.27 17.78
N ASN A 247 -1.23 -24.95 18.35
CA ASN A 247 -1.22 -25.28 19.78
C ASN A 247 -0.86 -24.08 20.70
N ASP A 248 -1.13 -24.23 22.00
CA ASP A 248 -0.87 -23.21 23.02
C ASP A 248 0.59 -22.77 23.10
N LYS A 249 1.54 -23.67 22.78
CA LYS A 249 2.97 -23.33 22.79
C LYS A 249 3.29 -22.33 21.69
N GLU A 250 2.76 -22.54 20.49
CA GLU A 250 2.92 -21.61 19.37
C GLU A 250 2.20 -20.28 19.66
N ALA A 251 1.03 -20.35 20.30
CA ALA A 251 0.21 -19.19 20.65
C ALA A 251 0.96 -18.14 21.49
N LYS A 252 1.82 -18.58 22.41
CA LYS A 252 2.63 -17.65 23.23
C LYS A 252 3.59 -16.79 22.41
N SER A 253 3.89 -17.17 21.17
CA SER A 253 4.80 -16.40 20.29
C SER A 253 4.12 -15.26 19.54
N TRP A 254 2.81 -15.31 19.30
CA TRP A 254 2.09 -14.36 18.44
C TRP A 254 2.14 -12.91 18.89
N PRO A 255 2.01 -12.59 20.20
CA PRO A 255 2.17 -11.21 20.67
C PRO A 255 3.49 -10.57 20.24
N SER A 256 4.57 -11.36 20.10
CA SER A 256 5.88 -10.83 19.70
C SER A 256 5.96 -10.33 18.26
N PHE A 257 4.96 -10.65 17.42
CA PHE A 257 4.82 -10.14 16.05
C PHE A 257 4.11 -8.78 15.98
N LEU A 258 3.49 -8.33 17.06
CA LEU A 258 2.82 -7.03 17.11
C LEU A 258 3.81 -5.92 17.53
N PRO A 259 3.61 -4.68 17.07
CA PRO A 259 4.32 -3.50 17.56
C PRO A 259 4.27 -3.40 19.08
N ALA A 260 5.37 -2.97 19.70
CA ALA A 260 5.45 -2.83 21.17
C ALA A 260 4.33 -1.95 21.75
N THR A 261 3.84 -0.96 20.99
CA THR A 261 2.77 -0.05 21.42
C THR A 261 1.39 -0.70 21.56
N ILE A 262 1.16 -1.87 20.96
CA ILE A 262 -0.12 -2.59 21.00
C ILE A 262 0.03 -4.06 21.43
N ARG A 263 1.26 -4.49 21.72
CA ARG A 263 1.61 -5.85 22.11
C ARG A 263 1.01 -6.17 23.48
N PRO A 264 0.22 -7.26 23.62
CA PRO A 264 -0.18 -7.77 24.93
C PRO A 264 1.02 -8.08 25.82
N GLN A 265 0.93 -7.75 27.11
CA GLN A 265 1.96 -8.12 28.08
C GLN A 265 1.98 -9.63 28.32
N THR A 266 3.14 -10.17 28.69
CA THR A 266 3.30 -11.61 28.97
C THR A 266 2.31 -12.11 30.02
N GLN A 267 1.98 -11.28 31.02
CA GLN A 267 1.02 -11.62 32.06
C GLN A 267 -0.41 -11.75 31.52
N GLU A 268 -0.81 -10.91 30.56
CA GLU A 268 -2.15 -10.94 29.94
C GLU A 268 -2.39 -12.28 29.22
N VAL A 269 -1.35 -12.88 28.64
CA VAL A 269 -1.48 -14.09 27.81
C VAL A 269 -1.04 -15.37 28.49
N ARG A 270 -0.47 -15.30 29.71
CA ARG A 270 0.22 -16.44 30.34
C ARG A 270 -0.66 -17.68 30.46
N PHE A 271 -1.89 -17.51 30.92
CA PHE A 271 -2.83 -18.60 31.19
C PHE A 271 -3.98 -18.69 30.17
N LEU A 272 -3.94 -17.88 29.11
CA LEU A 272 -4.96 -17.91 28.07
C LEU A 272 -4.74 -19.08 27.11
N PRO A 273 -5.82 -19.77 26.67
CA PRO A 273 -5.76 -20.75 25.59
C PRO A 273 -5.43 -20.07 24.25
N ALA A 274 -4.96 -20.86 23.27
CA ALA A 274 -4.62 -20.38 21.93
C ALA A 274 -5.73 -19.55 21.29
N THR A 275 -6.99 -19.97 21.42
CA THR A 275 -8.15 -19.27 20.84
C THR A 275 -8.32 -17.85 21.39
N GLU A 276 -8.14 -17.65 22.68
CA GLU A 276 -8.22 -16.33 23.30
C GLU A 276 -7.03 -15.44 22.93
N ILE A 277 -5.82 -16.02 22.81
CA ILE A 277 -4.64 -15.28 22.35
C ILE A 277 -4.82 -14.86 20.88
N ALA A 278 -5.35 -15.73 20.03
CA ALA A 278 -5.63 -15.42 18.62
C ALA A 278 -6.60 -14.23 18.49
N ASN A 279 -7.69 -14.27 19.25
CA ASN A 279 -8.67 -13.18 19.29
C ASN A 279 -8.06 -11.88 19.83
N LEU A 280 -7.28 -11.95 20.91
CA LEU A 280 -6.61 -10.78 21.49
C LEU A 280 -5.64 -10.15 20.49
N VAL A 281 -4.79 -10.95 19.86
CA VAL A 281 -3.82 -10.48 18.87
C VAL A 281 -4.51 -9.86 17.66
N SER A 282 -5.54 -10.51 17.13
CA SER A 282 -6.36 -9.99 16.01
C SER A 282 -7.03 -8.67 16.38
N HIS A 283 -7.59 -8.56 17.58
CA HIS A 283 -8.23 -7.33 18.07
C HIS A 283 -7.23 -6.18 18.23
N ARG A 284 -6.05 -6.44 18.82
CA ARG A 284 -4.98 -5.43 18.93
C ARG A 284 -4.52 -4.97 17.56
N ALA A 285 -4.33 -5.90 16.62
CA ALA A 285 -3.92 -5.59 15.25
C ALA A 285 -4.94 -4.71 14.51
N ALA A 286 -6.24 -4.88 14.78
CA ALA A 286 -7.33 -4.10 14.18
C ALA A 286 -7.35 -2.61 14.60
N THR A 287 -6.62 -2.23 15.66
CA THR A 287 -6.60 -0.84 16.15
C THR A 287 -5.92 0.14 15.20
N ARG A 288 -5.14 -0.36 14.24
CA ARG A 288 -4.47 0.42 13.18
C ARG A 288 -4.49 -0.37 11.88
N SER A 289 -3.80 0.13 10.85
CA SER A 289 -3.57 -0.56 9.59
C SER A 289 -2.99 -1.99 9.79
N PRO A 290 -3.71 -3.07 9.40
CA PRO A 290 -3.31 -4.46 9.64
C PRO A 290 -1.96 -4.85 9.05
N ILE A 291 -1.61 -4.34 7.86
CA ILE A 291 -0.28 -4.60 7.26
C ILE A 291 0.87 -4.02 8.11
N HIS A 292 0.63 -2.96 8.90
CA HIS A 292 1.65 -2.38 9.78
C HIS A 292 1.70 -3.06 11.15
N THR A 293 0.58 -3.61 11.63
CA THR A 293 0.46 -4.19 12.97
C THR A 293 0.62 -5.70 13.01
N ALA A 294 0.17 -6.40 11.97
CA ALA A 294 0.19 -7.86 11.87
C ALA A 294 0.81 -8.36 10.55
N GLY A 295 1.37 -7.50 9.70
CA GLY A 295 1.89 -7.90 8.38
C GLY A 295 2.88 -9.08 8.43
N LEU A 296 3.81 -9.08 9.38
CA LEU A 296 4.77 -10.18 9.58
C LEU A 296 4.14 -11.44 10.20
N LEU A 297 3.03 -11.27 10.95
CA LEU A 297 2.24 -12.39 11.46
C LEU A 297 1.50 -13.07 10.31
N PHE A 298 0.88 -12.29 9.41
CA PHE A 298 0.33 -12.77 8.14
C PHE A 298 1.40 -13.44 7.27
N THR A 299 2.63 -12.91 7.22
CA THR A 299 3.72 -13.53 6.45
C THR A 299 4.03 -14.92 6.97
N LYS A 300 4.13 -15.10 8.29
CA LYS A 300 4.43 -16.41 8.88
C LYS A 300 3.30 -17.43 8.69
N TYR A 301 2.05 -17.05 8.96
CA TYR A 301 0.94 -18.02 9.08
C TYR A 301 0.02 -18.08 7.87
N MET A 302 0.02 -17.06 7.01
CA MET A 302 -0.84 -16.99 5.83
C MET A 302 -0.04 -16.72 4.55
N GLU A 303 1.29 -16.84 4.60
CA GLU A 303 2.20 -16.60 3.48
C GLU A 303 1.95 -15.26 2.76
N ASN A 304 1.70 -14.20 3.53
CA ASN A 304 1.61 -12.85 2.97
C ASN A 304 2.96 -12.40 2.38
N PRO A 305 3.04 -12.16 1.06
CA PRO A 305 4.27 -11.76 0.37
C PRO A 305 4.57 -10.26 0.52
N LEU A 306 3.67 -9.49 1.13
CA LEU A 306 3.74 -8.03 1.18
C LEU A 306 4.27 -7.55 2.52
N MET A 307 5.27 -6.68 2.53
CA MET A 307 5.76 -6.03 3.75
C MET A 307 5.95 -4.53 3.54
N LYS A 308 5.40 -3.69 4.41
CA LYS A 308 5.60 -2.24 4.32
C LYS A 308 7.06 -1.87 4.54
N ARG A 309 7.56 -0.97 3.69
CA ARG A 309 8.95 -0.50 3.72
C ARG A 309 9.21 0.55 4.81
N ASP A 310 8.18 1.01 5.51
CA ASP A 310 8.27 2.08 6.50
C ASP A 310 7.98 1.62 7.93
N LEU A 311 8.00 0.31 8.24
CA LEU A 311 7.76 -0.22 9.59
C LEU A 311 8.66 0.43 10.66
N VAL A 312 9.97 0.51 10.41
CA VAL A 312 10.94 1.16 11.34
C VAL A 312 10.82 2.68 11.30
N TYR A 313 10.68 3.26 10.12
CA TYR A 313 10.49 4.70 9.95
C TYR A 313 9.26 5.21 10.73
N ARG A 314 8.18 4.42 10.74
CA ARG A 314 6.91 4.67 11.45
C ARG A 314 6.95 4.27 12.93
N MET A 315 8.10 3.82 13.44
CA MET A 315 8.27 3.36 14.82
C MET A 315 7.25 2.29 15.22
N GLN A 316 6.87 1.41 14.29
CA GLN A 316 6.06 0.24 14.62
C GLN A 316 6.94 -0.86 15.22
N PHE A 317 8.16 -0.97 14.72
CA PHE A 317 9.19 -1.91 15.19
C PHE A 317 10.55 -1.21 15.17
N ASP A 318 11.49 -1.67 15.97
CA ASP A 318 12.90 -1.35 15.74
C ASP A 318 13.52 -2.30 14.70
N ALA A 319 14.74 -1.97 14.24
CA ALA A 319 15.41 -2.75 13.20
C ALA A 319 15.74 -4.19 13.62
N ARG A 320 16.09 -4.41 14.90
CA ARG A 320 16.41 -5.76 15.43
C ARG A 320 15.14 -6.60 15.56
N GLU A 321 14.02 -5.97 15.91
CA GLU A 321 12.71 -6.62 15.91
C GLU A 321 12.30 -7.07 14.51
N VAL A 322 12.44 -6.21 13.50
CA VAL A 322 12.16 -6.60 12.10
C VAL A 322 13.03 -7.78 11.67
N GLU A 323 14.32 -7.75 11.99
CA GLU A 323 15.25 -8.84 11.70
C GLU A 323 14.82 -10.17 12.30
N ARG A 324 14.63 -10.20 13.62
CA ARG A 324 14.17 -11.39 14.34
C ARG A 324 12.82 -11.91 13.81
N LEU A 325 11.93 -11.03 13.36
CA LEU A 325 10.63 -11.44 12.85
C LEU A 325 10.69 -11.97 11.41
N LEU A 326 11.59 -11.46 10.58
CA LEU A 326 11.88 -12.04 9.26
C LEU A 326 12.44 -13.46 9.42
N ASP A 327 13.36 -13.67 10.37
CA ASP A 327 13.87 -15.02 10.72
C ASP A 327 12.73 -15.97 11.11
N LYS A 328 11.86 -15.52 12.03
CA LYS A 328 10.72 -16.32 12.48
C LYS A 328 9.70 -16.60 11.39
N ALA A 329 9.60 -15.73 10.39
CA ALA A 329 8.72 -15.89 9.24
C ALA A 329 9.36 -16.72 8.10
N GLY A 330 10.64 -17.09 8.23
CA GLY A 330 11.39 -17.81 7.21
C GLY A 330 11.61 -16.98 5.93
N ILE A 331 11.93 -15.70 6.10
CA ILE A 331 12.16 -14.77 4.99
C ILE A 331 13.63 -14.36 4.94
N ASP A 332 14.35 -14.92 3.96
CA ASP A 332 15.76 -14.59 3.68
C ASP A 332 15.93 -13.71 2.42
N GLU A 333 14.93 -13.67 1.55
CA GLU A 333 14.98 -12.96 0.28
C GLU A 333 15.20 -11.45 0.48
N GLY A 334 16.27 -10.92 -0.14
CA GLY A 334 16.52 -9.49 -0.16
C GLY A 334 16.93 -8.88 1.19
N ARG A 335 17.30 -9.71 2.18
CA ARG A 335 17.63 -9.30 3.56
C ARG A 335 18.60 -8.11 3.63
N GLU A 336 19.77 -8.23 3.01
CA GLU A 336 20.79 -7.17 3.00
C GLU A 336 20.26 -5.84 2.41
N HIS A 337 19.46 -5.93 1.34
CA HIS A 337 18.85 -4.76 0.74
C HIS A 337 17.82 -4.11 1.68
N ILE A 338 16.96 -4.90 2.32
CA ILE A 338 15.97 -4.43 3.29
C ILE A 338 16.65 -3.66 4.44
N PHE A 339 17.71 -4.24 5.04
CA PHE A 339 18.40 -3.58 6.15
C PHE A 339 19.20 -2.36 5.70
N THR A 340 19.76 -2.37 4.49
CA THR A 340 20.37 -1.19 3.91
C THR A 340 19.34 -0.06 3.75
N GLU A 341 18.15 -0.34 3.26
CA GLU A 341 17.07 0.65 3.15
C GLU A 341 16.59 1.15 4.53
N ILE A 342 16.41 0.26 5.50
CA ILE A 342 16.04 0.63 6.88
C ILE A 342 17.09 1.56 7.49
N ARG A 343 18.38 1.22 7.37
CA ARG A 343 19.50 2.03 7.88
C ARG A 343 19.57 3.40 7.20
N LYS A 344 19.43 3.45 5.86
CA LYS A 344 19.43 4.70 5.10
C LYS A 344 18.25 5.60 5.43
N LYS A 345 17.06 5.03 5.62
CA LYS A 345 15.83 5.78 5.90
C LYS A 345 15.76 6.29 7.34
N GLY A 346 16.36 5.54 8.27
CA GLY A 346 16.35 5.86 9.70
C GLY A 346 14.96 5.80 10.34
N MET A 347 14.89 6.23 11.59
CA MET A 347 13.64 6.34 12.33
C MET A 347 13.01 7.72 12.18
N GLY A 348 11.67 7.80 12.18
CA GLY A 348 10.97 9.09 12.20
C GLY A 348 11.35 9.97 13.41
N SER A 349 11.79 9.37 14.52
CA SER A 349 12.31 10.06 15.70
C SER A 349 13.66 10.75 15.49
N GLN A 350 14.38 10.45 14.40
CA GLN A 350 15.65 11.07 14.05
C GLN A 350 15.51 12.24 13.08
N LEU A 351 14.28 12.54 12.63
CA LEU A 351 14.00 13.70 11.77
C LEU A 351 14.31 15.02 12.50
N ASP A 352 14.57 16.07 11.73
CA ASP A 352 14.65 17.44 12.25
C ASP A 352 13.31 17.87 12.88
N PHE A 353 13.33 18.98 13.63
CA PHE A 353 12.16 19.44 14.38
C PHE A 353 10.92 19.66 13.48
N LEU A 354 11.08 20.28 12.30
CA LEU A 354 9.97 20.56 11.39
C LEU A 354 9.42 19.28 10.76
N ASP A 355 10.29 18.35 10.38
CA ASP A 355 9.90 17.09 9.79
C ASP A 355 9.30 16.12 10.82
N LYS A 356 9.70 16.19 12.10
CA LYS A 356 9.00 15.53 13.21
C LYS A 356 7.57 16.01 13.36
N ILE A 357 7.33 17.32 13.25
CA ILE A 357 5.99 17.91 13.28
C ILE A 357 5.15 17.43 12.10
N LYS A 358 5.70 17.43 10.88
CA LYS A 358 5.00 16.91 9.69
C LYS A 358 4.70 15.41 9.81
N PHE A 359 5.64 14.64 10.33
CA PHE A 359 5.53 13.20 10.52
C PHE A 359 4.46 12.84 11.56
N SER A 360 4.43 13.53 12.71
CA SER A 360 3.41 13.30 13.75
C SER A 360 2.00 13.68 13.30
N ALA A 361 1.89 14.64 12.38
CA ALA A 361 0.64 15.00 11.70
C ALA A 361 0.29 14.08 10.51
N GLY A 362 1.12 13.08 10.20
CA GLY A 362 0.91 12.12 9.12
C GLY A 362 1.09 12.68 7.71
N ILE A 363 1.66 13.88 7.57
CA ILE A 363 1.90 14.60 6.30
C ILE A 363 3.08 13.99 5.54
N LYS A 364 4.08 13.52 6.29
CA LYS A 364 5.29 12.82 5.81
C LYS A 364 5.20 11.33 6.13
#